data_AF-A0A8S1AIF7-F1
#
_entry.id   AF-A0A8S1AIF7-F1
#
_cell.length_a   1.000
_cell.length_b   1.000
_cell.length_c   1.000
_cell.angle_alpha   90.00
_cell.angle_beta   90.00
_cell.angle_gamma   90.00
#
_symmetry.space_group_name_H-M   'P 1'
#
loop_
_entity.id
_entity.type
_entity.pdbx_description
1 polymer ?
#
loop_
_entity_poly.entity_id
_entity_poly.type
_entity_poly.pdbx_seq_one_letter_code
_entity_poly.pdbx_strand_id
1 'polypeptide(L)'
;MDADKLMSMQKERLVKLYKAQINWNKSPKNRITRGYVETRLESLEKLWKQFPDIYWKILTSVEPEQCSKIEYFTQDTCDTFEETFSYYKGCLKDALREIESTCSHQPT
;
A
#
# COMPACT_ATOMS: atom_id res chain seq x y z
N MET A 1 13.90 16.68 11.99
CA MET A 1 13.59 16.33 10.58
C MET A 1 12.57 17.33 10.12
N ASP A 2 12.70 17.84 8.90
CA ASP A 2 11.75 18.78 8.32
C ASP A 2 10.41 18.08 8.02
N ALA A 3 9.29 18.63 8.51
CA ALA A 3 7.96 18.07 8.35
C ALA A 3 7.58 17.95 6.86
N ASP A 4 8.00 18.92 6.05
CA ASP A 4 7.75 18.95 4.60
C ASP A 4 8.44 17.78 3.88
N LYS A 5 9.65 17.42 4.34
CA LYS A 5 10.38 16.26 3.84
C LYS A 5 9.65 14.96 4.18
N LEU A 6 9.12 14.84 5.39
CA LEU A 6 8.39 13.64 5.82
C LEU A 6 7.08 13.48 5.03
N MET A 7 6.33 14.57 4.83
CA MET A 7 5.11 14.57 4.00
C MET A 7 5.41 14.19 2.56
N SER A 8 6.51 14.71 1.99
CA SER A 8 6.95 14.36 0.64
C SER A 8 7.28 12.87 0.51
N MET A 9 7.96 12.29 1.52
CA MET A 9 8.24 10.85 1.56
C MET A 9 6.97 10.00 1.61
N GLN A 10 5.94 10.44 2.34
CA GLN A 10 4.65 9.77 2.38
C GLN A 10 3.91 9.84 1.04
N LYS A 11 3.84 11.03 0.41
CA LYS A 11 3.26 11.19 -0.93
C LYS A 11 3.95 10.27 -1.94
N GLU A 12 5.28 10.15 -1.89
CA GLU A 12 6.02 9.24 -2.78
C GLU A 12 5.64 7.77 -2.53
N ARG A 13 5.45 7.35 -1.27
CA ARG A 13 4.99 6.00 -0.94
C ARG A 13 3.59 5.72 -1.44
N LEU A 14 2.68 6.69 -1.32
CA LEU A 14 1.33 6.59 -1.87
C LEU A 14 1.35 6.41 -3.39
N VAL A 15 2.16 7.20 -4.10
CA VAL A 15 2.35 7.03 -5.55
C VAL A 15 2.89 5.63 -5.89
N LYS A 16 3.84 5.11 -5.12
CA LYS A 16 4.38 3.74 -5.32
C LYS A 16 3.31 2.68 -5.08
N LEU A 17 2.49 2.85 -4.04
CA LEU A 17 1.37 1.96 -3.71
C LEU A 17 0.35 1.93 -4.86
N TYR A 18 -0.08 3.09 -5.34
CA TYR A 18 -0.99 3.17 -6.48
C TYR A 18 -0.43 2.53 -7.75
N LYS A 19 0.84 2.81 -8.08
CA LYS A 19 1.48 2.16 -9.22
C LYS A 19 1.53 0.64 -9.05
N ALA A 20 1.80 0.14 -7.85
CA ALA A 20 1.82 -1.29 -7.57
C ALA A 20 0.44 -1.92 -7.80
N GLN A 21 -0.62 -1.30 -7.27
CA GLN A 21 -2.02 -1.74 -7.43
C GLN A 21 -2.47 -1.69 -8.91
N ILE A 22 -2.21 -0.59 -9.62
CA ILE A 22 -2.56 -0.45 -11.04
C ILE A 22 -1.84 -1.49 -11.88
N ASN A 23 -0.55 -1.73 -11.59
CA ASN A 23 0.23 -2.74 -12.31
C ASN A 23 -0.28 -4.16 -12.03
N TRP A 24 -0.75 -4.42 -10.81
CA TRP A 24 -1.42 -5.68 -10.48
C TRP A 24 -2.70 -5.85 -11.31
N ASN A 25 -3.58 -4.85 -11.34
CA ASN A 25 -4.84 -4.90 -12.11
C ASN A 25 -4.64 -5.09 -13.61
N LYS A 26 -3.51 -4.59 -14.14
CA LYS A 26 -3.11 -4.76 -15.56
C LYS A 26 -2.35 -6.08 -15.83
N SER A 27 -2.00 -6.85 -14.80
CA SER A 27 -1.22 -8.07 -14.95
C SER A 27 -2.08 -9.15 -15.65
N PRO A 28 -1.58 -9.77 -16.74
CA PRO A 28 -2.28 -10.88 -17.36
C PRO A 28 -2.49 -12.05 -16.39
N LYS A 29 -3.68 -12.67 -16.42
CA LYS A 29 -4.04 -13.76 -15.48
C LYS A 29 -3.07 -14.94 -15.51
N ASN A 30 -2.53 -15.29 -16.68
CA ASN A 30 -1.55 -16.37 -16.85
C ASN A 30 -0.18 -16.08 -16.18
N ARG A 31 0.10 -14.84 -15.80
CA ARG A 31 1.32 -14.45 -15.08
C ARG A 31 1.14 -14.49 -13.56
N ILE A 32 -0.09 -14.63 -13.07
CA ILE A 32 -0.40 -14.62 -11.64
C ILE A 32 -0.13 -16.01 -11.08
N THR A 33 1.10 -16.22 -10.62
CA THR A 33 1.54 -17.44 -9.94
C THR A 33 1.67 -17.20 -8.43
N ARG A 34 1.72 -18.28 -7.63
CA ARG A 34 1.92 -18.20 -6.17
C ARG A 34 3.11 -17.30 -5.81
N GLY A 35 4.29 -17.60 -6.35
CA GLY A 35 5.50 -16.84 -6.05
C GLY A 35 5.44 -15.37 -6.50
N TYR A 36 4.71 -15.07 -7.58
CA TYR A 36 4.48 -13.69 -8.00
C TYR A 36 3.63 -12.92 -6.97
N VAL A 37 2.55 -13.54 -6.48
CA VAL A 37 1.66 -12.95 -5.47
C VAL A 37 2.39 -12.78 -4.14
N GLU A 38 3.15 -13.78 -3.70
CA GLU A 38 3.98 -13.71 -2.48
C GLU A 38 5.00 -12.58 -2.55
N THR A 39 5.72 -12.45 -3.67
CA THR A 39 6.69 -11.36 -3.89
C THR A 39 6.01 -9.98 -3.86
N ARG A 40 4.79 -9.88 -4.41
CA ARG A 40 3.99 -8.65 -4.39
C ARG A 40 3.54 -8.31 -2.97
N LEU A 41 3.12 -9.29 -2.17
CA LEU A 41 2.79 -9.13 -0.76
C LEU A 41 3.99 -8.62 0.04
N GLU A 42 5.16 -9.24 -0.11
CA GLU A 42 6.39 -8.79 0.56
C GLU A 42 6.75 -7.34 0.19
N SER A 43 6.61 -6.99 -1.09
CA SER A 43 6.86 -5.63 -1.57
C SER A 43 5.87 -4.62 -0.98
N LEU A 44 4.60 -5.02 -0.83
CA LEU A 44 3.56 -4.22 -0.22
C LEU A 44 3.82 -3.99 1.27
N GLU A 45 4.22 -5.02 2.02
CA GLU A 45 4.59 -4.90 3.44
C GLU A 45 5.79 -3.97 3.65
N LYS A 46 6.76 -3.97 2.73
CA LYS A 46 7.90 -3.02 2.78
C LYS A 46 7.47 -1.57 2.64
N LEU A 47 6.42 -1.28 1.87
CA LEU A 47 5.85 0.08 1.77
C LEU A 47 5.22 0.50 3.09
N TRP A 48 4.48 -0.41 3.74
CA TRP A 48 3.80 -0.18 5.02
C TRP A 48 4.76 -0.02 6.20
N LYS A 49 5.81 -0.84 6.29
CA LYS A 49 6.68 -0.93 7.48
C LYS A 49 7.19 0.40 8.04
N GLN A 50 7.44 1.39 7.18
CA GLN A 50 7.96 2.70 7.59
C GLN A 50 6.89 3.80 7.59
N PHE A 51 5.67 3.51 7.14
CA PHE A 51 4.63 4.49 6.97
C PHE A 51 4.08 5.01 8.31
N PRO A 52 3.69 4.16 9.29
CA PRO A 52 3.17 4.63 10.58
C PRO A 52 4.16 5.51 11.34
N ASP A 53 5.44 5.14 11.37
CA ASP A 53 6.48 5.91 12.06
C ASP A 53 6.69 7.30 11.45
N ILE A 54 6.61 7.40 10.11
CA ILE A 54 6.69 8.67 9.40
C ILE A 54 5.44 9.49 9.69
N TYR A 55 4.26 8.87 9.70
CA TYR A 55 3.00 9.55 9.98
C TYR A 55 3.01 10.17 11.38
N TRP A 56 3.40 9.39 12.38
CA TRP A 56 3.50 9.85 13.75
C TRP A 56 4.44 11.06 13.88
N LYS A 57 5.61 11.00 13.22
CA LYS A 57 6.55 12.13 13.19
C LYS A 57 5.96 13.39 12.53
N ILE A 58 5.12 13.23 11.50
CA ILE A 58 4.42 14.35 10.86
C ILE A 58 3.44 14.98 11.85
N LEU A 59 2.59 14.17 12.50
CA LEU A 59 1.62 14.64 13.49
C LEU A 59 2.28 15.38 14.66
N THR A 60 3.44 14.91 15.14
CA THR A 60 4.15 15.58 16.23
C THR A 60 4.91 16.85 15.79
N SER A 61 5.07 17.08 14.49
CA SER A 61 5.84 18.20 13.94
C SER A 61 4.96 19.33 13.40
N VAL A 62 3.64 19.16 13.36
CA VAL A 62 2.69 20.12 12.80
C VAL A 62 1.69 20.51 13.86
N GLU A 63 1.49 21.81 14.05
CA GLU A 63 0.46 22.32 14.95
C GLU A 63 -0.95 22.04 14.38
N PRO A 64 -1.92 21.61 15.21
CA PRO A 64 -3.28 21.28 14.77
C PRO A 64 -3.95 22.37 13.92
N GLU A 65 -3.69 23.65 14.23
CA GLU A 65 -4.25 24.81 13.55
C GLU A 65 -3.75 24.95 12.11
N GLN A 66 -2.54 24.44 11.82
CA GLN A 66 -1.94 24.48 10.49
C GLN A 66 -2.38 23.32 9.60
N CYS A 67 -2.88 22.21 10.17
CA CYS A 67 -3.30 21.04 9.41
C CYS A 67 -4.33 21.40 8.31
N SER A 68 -5.28 22.29 8.61
CA SER A 68 -6.30 22.75 7.64
C SER A 68 -5.74 23.51 6.43
N LYS A 69 -4.48 23.97 6.50
CA LYS A 69 -3.82 24.75 5.44
C LYS A 69 -2.80 23.93 4.66
N ILE A 70 -2.47 22.74 5.15
CA ILE A 70 -1.43 21.90 4.58
C ILE A 70 -2.09 20.83 3.69
N GLU A 71 -1.74 20.86 2.41
CA GLU A 71 -2.31 20.00 1.38
C GLU A 71 -2.35 18.52 1.79
N TYR A 72 -1.28 18.03 2.42
CA TYR A 72 -1.14 16.65 2.88
C TYR A 72 -2.32 16.17 3.74
N PHE A 73 -2.79 17.01 4.68
CA PHE A 73 -3.92 16.69 5.54
C PHE A 73 -5.25 16.94 4.82
N THR A 74 -5.37 18.02 4.05
CA THR A 74 -6.62 18.33 3.34
C THR A 74 -6.95 17.35 2.20
N GLN A 75 -5.97 16.58 1.73
CA GLN A 75 -6.14 15.52 0.73
C GLN A 75 -6.24 14.13 1.37
N ASP A 76 -6.34 14.04 2.70
CA ASP A 76 -6.46 12.78 3.43
C ASP A 76 -5.40 11.75 2.99
N THR A 77 -4.15 12.20 2.82
CA THR A 77 -3.06 11.38 2.24
C THR A 77 -2.86 10.08 3.02
N CYS A 78 -2.99 10.12 4.35
CA CYS A 78 -2.88 8.96 5.21
C CYS A 78 -4.03 7.98 4.99
N ASP A 79 -5.27 8.45 5.15
CA ASP A 79 -6.46 7.61 5.01
C ASP A 79 -6.50 6.97 3.61
N THR A 80 -6.17 7.75 2.60
CA THR A 80 -6.04 7.28 1.21
C THR A 80 -5.00 6.16 1.08
N PHE A 81 -3.86 6.28 1.75
CA PHE A 81 -2.84 5.23 1.76
C PHE A 81 -3.32 3.98 2.48
N GLU A 82 -3.93 4.12 3.66
CA GLU A 82 -4.42 2.98 4.46
C GLU A 82 -5.51 2.20 3.74
N GLU A 83 -6.47 2.91 3.13
CA GLU A 83 -7.54 2.29 2.35
C GLU A 83 -6.98 1.56 1.12
N THR A 84 -6.11 2.23 0.35
CA THR A 84 -5.49 1.63 -0.84
C THR A 84 -4.64 0.41 -0.46
N PHE A 85 -3.91 0.47 0.66
CA PHE A 85 -3.09 -0.62 1.16
C PHE A 85 -3.95 -1.81 1.56
N SER A 86 -4.99 -1.57 2.36
CA SER A 86 -5.90 -2.59 2.86
C SER A 86 -6.61 -3.30 1.72
N TYR A 87 -7.17 -2.54 0.78
CA TYR A 87 -7.80 -3.08 -0.42
C TYR A 87 -6.82 -3.92 -1.24
N TYR A 88 -5.66 -3.36 -1.60
CA TYR A 88 -4.72 -4.05 -2.47
C TYR A 88 -4.15 -5.32 -1.80
N LYS A 89 -3.85 -5.27 -0.50
CA LYS A 89 -3.44 -6.43 0.28
C LYS A 89 -4.52 -7.51 0.32
N GLY A 90 -5.78 -7.11 0.45
CA GLY A 90 -6.93 -8.00 0.34
C GLY A 90 -6.95 -8.75 -0.98
N CYS A 91 -6.88 -8.02 -2.11
CA CYS A 91 -6.85 -8.62 -3.44
C CYS A 91 -5.71 -9.63 -3.63
N LEU A 92 -4.51 -9.32 -3.13
CA LEU A 92 -3.38 -10.25 -3.20
C LEU A 92 -3.61 -11.51 -2.37
N LYS A 93 -4.17 -11.38 -1.16
CA LYS A 93 -4.50 -12.53 -0.30
C LYS A 93 -5.60 -13.40 -0.91
N ASP A 94 -6.58 -12.80 -1.57
CA ASP A 94 -7.65 -13.54 -2.26
C ASP A 94 -7.10 -14.30 -3.45
N ALA A 95 -6.27 -13.65 -4.28
CA ALA A 95 -5.58 -14.32 -5.38
C ALA A 95 -4.70 -15.49 -4.90
N LEU A 96 -4.01 -15.33 -3.76
CA LEU A 96 -3.22 -16.42 -3.18
C LEU A 96 -4.10 -17.60 -2.78
N ARG A 97 -5.24 -17.33 -2.13
CA ARG A 97 -6.22 -18.36 -1.73
C ARG A 97 -6.83 -19.09 -2.93
N GLU A 98 -7.13 -18.38 -4.01
CA GLU A 98 -7.62 -18.99 -5.26
C GLU A 98 -6.60 -19.96 -5.87
N ILE A 99 -5.31 -19.57 -5.88
CA ILE A 99 -4.21 -20.42 -6.37
C ILE A 99 -4.04 -21.67 -5.49
N GLU A 100 -4.14 -21.52 -4.17
CA GLU A 100 -4.03 -22.65 -3.24
C GLU A 100 -5.23 -23.62 -3.35
N SER A 101 -6.44 -23.09 -3.59
CA SER A 101 -7.67 -23.88 -3.73
C SER A 101 -7.72 -24.67 -5.05
N THR A 102 -7.14 -24.11 -6.12
CA THR A 102 -7.04 -24.79 -7.42
C THR A 102 -5.98 -25.89 -7.45
N CYS A 103 -4.96 -25.81 -6.58
CA CYS A 103 -3.91 -26.83 -6.48
C CYS A 103 -4.35 -28.09 -5.69
N SER A 104 -5.40 -27.99 -4.87
CA SER A 104 -5.91 -29.07 -4.02
C SER A 104 -6.93 -30.01 -4.69
N HIS A 105 -7.29 -29.76 -5.95
CA HIS A 105 -8.15 -30.62 -6.78
C HIS A 105 -7.36 -31.23 -7.94
N GLN A 106 -6.44 -32.14 -7.66
CA GLN A 106 -6.02 -33.14 -8.64
C GLN A 106 -6.73 -34.46 -8.32
N PRO A 107 -7.76 -34.87 -9.08
CA PRO A 107 -8.32 -36.20 -8.96
C PRO A 107 -7.37 -37.21 -9.61
N THR A 108 -6.84 -38.13 -8.82
CA THR A 108 -6.43 -39.48 -9.28
C THR A 108 -7.58 -40.44 -9.10
#